data_AF-A0A5C8IDA1-F1
#
_entry.id   AF-A0A5C8IDA1-F1
#
_cell.length_a   1.000
_cell.length_b   1.000
_cell.length_c   1.000
_cell.angle_alpha   90.00
_cell.angle_beta   90.00
_cell.angle_gamma   90.00
#
_symmetry.space_group_name_H-M   'P 1'
#
loop_
_entity.id
_entity.type
_entity.pdbx_description
1 polymer ?
#
loop_
_entity_poly.entity_id
_entity_poly.type
_entity_poly.pdbx_seq_one_letter_code
_entity_poly.pdbx_strand_id
1 'polypeptide(L)'
;MDEPDTASPEPTDPVAETQRTRRIVLIAVSAAAAIALVALLVARPWESGSLEPAASPSGTNSSAPASPSPTADGTESPDPDDEEPTPEPVPISSPGVITEGLDARIEDVEAVEGEAQGPGEVSGPSIRFSVVISNGTGETVDLRSAVVTVDYGADRTPALQLYKPGASPMPTTVLAGDDATGVYVFSIPKDERDIVHITVDYSVDVPPLEFAGRVP
;
A
#
# COMPACT_ATOMS: atom_id res chain seq x y z
N MET A 1 -11.58 -19.28 78.65
CA MET A 1 -12.68 -19.02 77.71
C MET A 1 -12.17 -17.98 76.73
N ASP A 2 -11.54 -18.41 75.64
CA ASP A 2 -12.16 -18.93 74.40
C ASP A 2 -12.26 -17.78 73.38
N GLU A 3 -11.45 -17.87 72.33
CA GLU A 3 -11.76 -17.29 71.01
C GLU A 3 -12.99 -18.01 70.42
N PRO A 4 -13.80 -17.36 69.56
CA PRO A 4 -13.47 -17.41 68.12
C PRO A 4 -13.88 -16.19 67.27
N ASP A 5 -13.08 -16.00 66.22
CA ASP A 5 -13.43 -15.64 64.83
C ASP A 5 -14.91 -15.83 64.44
N THR A 6 -15.60 -14.78 63.95
CA THR A 6 -16.34 -14.79 62.67
C THR A 6 -17.07 -13.47 62.37
N ALA A 7 -16.83 -12.98 61.14
CA ALA A 7 -17.80 -12.46 60.17
C ALA A 7 -19.06 -11.71 60.67
N SER A 8 -19.16 -10.43 60.30
CA SER A 8 -20.44 -9.75 60.15
C SER A 8 -20.85 -9.76 58.66
N PRO A 9 -22.07 -10.20 58.31
CA PRO A 9 -22.54 -10.39 56.93
C PRO A 9 -23.25 -9.15 56.32
N GLU A 10 -23.08 -9.00 54.99
CA GLU A 10 -24.04 -8.57 53.93
C GLU A 10 -24.85 -7.24 54.06
N PRO A 11 -25.19 -6.53 52.96
CA PRO A 11 -25.79 -7.09 51.74
C PRO A 11 -25.18 -6.67 50.40
N THR A 12 -25.10 -7.67 49.54
CA THR A 12 -25.15 -7.55 48.09
C THR A 12 -26.49 -6.92 47.72
N ASP A 13 -26.51 -5.67 47.23
CA ASP A 13 -27.71 -5.12 46.62
C ASP A 13 -27.79 -5.58 45.14
N PRO A 14 -28.84 -6.32 44.77
CA PRO A 14 -29.09 -6.74 43.40
C PRO A 14 -29.95 -5.71 42.63
N VAL A 15 -29.93 -5.87 41.31
CA VAL A 15 -30.89 -5.31 40.32
C VAL A 15 -30.54 -3.95 39.70
N ALA A 16 -29.81 -4.02 38.58
CA ALA A 16 -30.08 -3.20 37.41
C ALA A 16 -30.43 -4.11 36.21
N GLU A 17 -31.39 -5.02 36.39
CA GLU A 17 -32.01 -5.84 35.34
C GLU A 17 -33.08 -5.07 34.53
N THR A 18 -32.75 -3.91 33.96
CA THR A 18 -33.74 -3.15 33.14
C THR A 18 -33.21 -2.67 31.80
N GLN A 19 -31.96 -2.97 31.43
CA GLN A 19 -31.40 -2.52 30.15
C GLN A 19 -31.04 -3.61 29.14
N ARG A 20 -31.04 -4.90 29.52
CA ARG A 20 -30.64 -5.99 28.60
C ARG A 20 -31.76 -6.48 27.66
N THR A 21 -33.03 -6.36 28.04
CA THR A 21 -34.14 -6.89 27.26
C THR A 21 -34.60 -5.99 26.10
N ARG A 22 -34.32 -4.69 26.13
CA ARG A 22 -34.66 -3.76 25.03
C ARG A 22 -33.70 -3.79 23.84
N ARG A 23 -32.45 -4.21 24.03
CA ARG A 23 -31.45 -4.27 22.93
C ARG A 23 -31.52 -5.55 22.09
N ILE A 24 -32.09 -6.63 22.63
CA ILE A 24 -32.15 -7.92 21.92
C ILE A 24 -33.28 -7.94 20.88
N VAL A 25 -34.38 -7.20 21.08
CA VAL A 25 -35.50 -7.15 20.13
C VAL A 25 -35.17 -6.39 18.84
N LEU A 26 -34.22 -5.45 18.86
CA LEU A 26 -33.82 -4.68 17.67
C LEU A 26 -32.86 -5.44 16.72
N ILE A 27 -32.19 -6.49 17.20
CA ILE A 27 -31.23 -7.27 16.38
C ILE A 27 -31.95 -8.36 15.56
N ALA A 28 -33.14 -8.80 15.99
CA ALA A 28 -33.89 -9.85 15.29
C ALA A 28 -34.62 -9.37 14.01
N VAL A 29 -34.91 -8.07 13.88
CA VAL A 29 -35.67 -7.53 12.72
C VAL A 29 -34.77 -7.23 11.51
N SER A 30 -33.49 -6.90 11.72
CA SER A 30 -32.54 -6.61 10.62
C SER A 30 -32.01 -7.85 9.91
N ALA A 31 -31.95 -9.00 10.59
CA ALA A 31 -31.50 -10.26 10.00
C ALA A 31 -32.49 -10.83 8.96
N ALA A 32 -33.79 -10.56 9.10
CA ALA A 32 -34.81 -11.03 8.15
C ALA A 32 -34.87 -10.23 6.84
N ALA A 33 -34.52 -8.93 6.87
CA ALA A 33 -34.55 -8.08 5.69
C ALA A 33 -33.36 -8.32 4.73
N ALA A 34 -32.19 -8.68 5.27
CA ALA A 34 -30.99 -8.94 4.46
C ALA A 34 -31.10 -10.25 3.66
N ILE A 35 -31.74 -11.29 4.21
CA ILE A 35 -31.89 -12.60 3.54
C ILE A 35 -32.85 -12.51 2.34
N ALA A 36 -33.90 -11.68 2.42
CA ALA A 36 -34.84 -11.47 1.32
C ALA A 36 -34.19 -10.73 0.11
N LEU A 37 -33.20 -9.87 0.36
CA LEU A 37 -32.55 -9.08 -0.68
C LEU A 37 -31.49 -9.89 -1.47
N VAL A 38 -30.86 -10.87 -0.82
CA VAL A 38 -29.93 -11.82 -1.47
C VAL A 38 -30.68 -12.85 -2.33
N ALA A 39 -31.85 -13.33 -1.88
CA ALA A 39 -32.66 -14.27 -2.67
C ALA A 39 -33.21 -13.65 -3.97
N LEU A 40 -33.49 -12.34 -3.99
CA LEU A 40 -34.00 -11.64 -5.18
C LEU A 40 -32.91 -11.35 -6.24
N LEU A 41 -31.63 -11.39 -5.86
CA LEU A 41 -30.50 -11.17 -6.77
C LEU A 41 -30.02 -12.45 -7.47
N VAL A 42 -30.24 -13.62 -6.88
CA VAL A 42 -29.83 -14.92 -7.46
C VAL A 42 -30.88 -15.50 -8.43
N ALA A 43 -32.14 -15.06 -8.35
CA ALA A 43 -33.25 -15.60 -9.13
C ALA A 43 -33.58 -14.80 -10.41
N ARG A 44 -32.59 -14.14 -11.05
CA ARG A 44 -32.82 -13.54 -12.38
C ARG A 44 -32.38 -14.53 -13.48
N PRO A 45 -33.32 -15.20 -14.18
CA PRO A 45 -33.00 -15.96 -15.37
C PRO A 45 -32.57 -14.95 -16.45
N TRP A 46 -31.32 -15.06 -16.92
CA TRP A 46 -30.92 -14.36 -18.14
C TRP A 46 -31.51 -15.13 -19.32
N GLU A 47 -32.54 -14.55 -19.93
CA GLU A 47 -33.06 -14.91 -21.24
C GLU A 47 -31.91 -14.92 -22.26
N SER A 48 -31.59 -16.11 -22.77
CA SER A 48 -30.64 -16.31 -23.86
C SER A 48 -31.19 -15.73 -25.17
N GLY A 49 -30.72 -14.54 -25.53
CA GLY A 49 -30.98 -13.93 -26.83
C GLY A 49 -30.29 -14.70 -27.96
N SER A 50 -31.11 -15.39 -28.76
CA SER A 50 -30.74 -16.10 -30.00
C SER A 50 -30.14 -15.13 -31.04
N LEU A 51 -28.91 -15.38 -31.48
CA LEU A 51 -28.33 -14.70 -32.64
C LEU A 51 -28.59 -15.53 -33.90
N GLU A 52 -29.51 -15.05 -34.74
CA GLU A 52 -29.69 -15.50 -36.12
C GLU A 52 -28.45 -15.16 -36.98
N PRO A 53 -28.02 -16.05 -37.89
CA PRO A 53 -26.99 -15.73 -38.86
C PRO A 53 -27.62 -15.08 -40.11
N ALA A 54 -27.37 -13.78 -40.32
CA ALA A 54 -27.81 -13.06 -41.51
C ALA A 54 -26.63 -12.79 -42.47
N ALA A 55 -26.71 -13.49 -43.60
CA ALA A 55 -26.18 -13.25 -44.94
C ALA A 55 -25.05 -12.21 -45.18
N SER A 56 -24.01 -12.69 -45.85
CA SER A 56 -22.98 -11.90 -46.55
C SER A 56 -23.55 -11.19 -47.79
N PRO A 57 -23.34 -9.87 -47.97
CA PRO A 57 -23.38 -9.24 -49.27
C PRO A 57 -21.95 -8.99 -49.79
N SER A 58 -21.62 -9.62 -50.92
CA SER A 58 -20.53 -9.18 -51.80
C SER A 58 -20.79 -7.76 -52.27
N GLY A 59 -19.84 -6.85 -52.00
CA GLY A 59 -19.88 -5.45 -52.42
C GLY A 59 -18.60 -5.06 -53.16
N THR A 60 -18.79 -4.62 -54.40
CA THR A 60 -17.84 -4.19 -55.43
C THR A 60 -16.90 -3.04 -55.06
N ASN A 61 -15.70 -3.06 -55.67
CA ASN A 61 -14.72 -1.97 -55.75
C ASN A 61 -15.34 -0.59 -56.01
N SER A 62 -14.94 0.42 -55.23
CA SER A 62 -15.13 1.84 -55.56
C SER A 62 -13.95 2.65 -55.05
N SER A 63 -13.11 3.15 -55.97
CA SER A 63 -12.01 4.07 -55.69
C SER A 63 -12.56 5.44 -55.30
N ALA A 64 -12.07 6.01 -54.19
CA ALA A 64 -12.34 7.39 -53.77
C ALA A 64 -11.04 8.07 -53.30
N PRO A 65 -10.91 9.40 -53.46
CA PRO A 65 -9.63 10.10 -53.60
C PRO A 65 -8.95 10.38 -52.26
N ALA A 66 -7.61 10.47 -52.30
CA ALA A 66 -6.80 10.86 -51.14
C ALA A 66 -7.12 12.30 -50.69
N SER A 67 -7.53 12.45 -49.43
CA SER A 67 -7.62 13.73 -48.73
C SER A 67 -6.22 14.17 -48.28
N PRO A 68 -5.86 15.48 -48.32
CA PRO A 68 -4.58 15.92 -47.77
C PRO A 68 -4.65 15.80 -46.25
N SER A 69 -3.70 15.07 -45.65
CA SER A 69 -3.54 15.06 -44.19
C SER A 69 -3.04 16.43 -43.71
N PRO A 70 -3.52 16.93 -42.56
CA PRO A 70 -2.93 18.10 -41.93
C PRO A 70 -1.51 17.76 -41.47
N THR A 71 -0.54 18.59 -41.84
CA THR A 71 0.78 18.64 -41.20
C THR A 71 0.55 18.91 -39.72
N ALA A 72 0.81 17.91 -38.88
CA ALA A 72 1.09 18.14 -37.48
C ALA A 72 2.50 18.74 -37.43
N ASP A 73 2.60 20.00 -37.00
CA ASP A 73 3.86 20.58 -36.55
C ASP A 73 4.38 19.66 -35.44
N GLY A 74 5.50 19.00 -35.71
CA GLY A 74 6.13 18.07 -34.79
C GLY A 74 6.55 18.82 -33.53
N THR A 75 5.90 18.51 -32.41
CA THR A 75 6.57 18.65 -31.12
C THR A 75 7.72 17.68 -31.15
N GLU A 76 8.95 18.19 -31.13
CA GLU A 76 10.16 17.39 -31.04
C GLU A 76 10.00 16.37 -29.91
N SER A 77 10.07 15.08 -30.27
CA SER A 77 10.20 14.01 -29.30
C SER A 77 11.53 14.24 -28.59
N PRO A 78 11.59 14.19 -27.24
CA PRO A 78 12.87 14.28 -26.55
C PRO A 78 13.81 13.21 -27.12
N ASP A 79 15.06 13.61 -27.35
CA ASP A 79 16.11 12.73 -27.87
C ASP A 79 16.28 11.55 -26.87
N PRO A 80 16.25 10.28 -27.34
CA PRO A 80 16.40 9.11 -26.47
C PRO A 80 17.82 8.96 -25.87
N ASP A 81 18.74 9.88 -26.18
CA ASP A 81 20.13 9.87 -25.72
C ASP A 81 20.38 10.77 -24.48
N ASP A 82 19.36 11.47 -23.96
CA ASP A 82 19.43 12.23 -22.69
C ASP A 82 19.01 11.37 -21.47
N GLU A 83 19.36 10.08 -21.44
CA GLU A 83 19.27 9.29 -20.21
C GLU A 83 20.44 9.67 -19.29
N GLU A 84 20.19 10.55 -18.31
CA GLU A 84 21.14 10.77 -17.22
C GLU A 84 21.46 9.42 -16.55
N PRO A 85 22.75 9.11 -16.30
CA PRO A 85 23.13 7.84 -15.72
C PRO A 85 22.48 7.68 -14.35
N THR A 86 21.66 6.65 -14.19
CA THR A 86 21.06 6.31 -12.90
C THR A 86 22.18 5.98 -11.90
N PRO A 87 22.19 6.59 -10.71
CA PRO A 87 23.21 6.30 -9.71
C PRO A 87 23.21 4.82 -9.34
N GLU A 88 24.40 4.26 -9.09
CA GLU A 88 24.51 2.87 -8.63
C GLU A 88 23.85 2.71 -7.24
N PRO A 89 23.15 1.60 -6.99
CA PRO A 89 22.47 1.37 -5.72
C PRO A 89 23.45 1.16 -4.56
N VAL A 90 23.09 1.71 -3.41
CA VAL A 90 23.82 1.56 -2.13
C VAL A 90 23.47 0.21 -1.50
N PRO A 91 24.39 -0.49 -0.83
CA PRO A 91 24.01 -1.69 -0.07
C PRO A 91 22.97 -1.39 1.03
N ILE A 92 21.93 -2.22 1.18
CA ILE A 92 20.88 -2.07 2.22
C ILE A 92 21.45 -1.89 3.64
N SER A 93 22.62 -2.45 3.95
CA SER A 93 23.25 -2.36 5.27
C SER A 93 24.07 -1.09 5.49
N SER A 94 24.14 -0.19 4.50
CA SER A 94 24.98 1.00 4.50
C SER A 94 24.10 2.26 4.44
N PRO A 95 24.55 3.39 5.02
CA PRO A 95 23.90 4.67 4.78
C PRO A 95 24.13 5.14 3.34
N GLY A 96 23.17 5.89 2.80
CA GLY A 96 23.23 6.53 1.49
C GLY A 96 22.94 8.02 1.60
N VAL A 97 23.57 8.82 0.75
CA VAL A 97 23.40 10.28 0.72
C VAL A 97 22.23 10.62 -0.19
N ILE A 98 21.22 11.34 0.31
CA ILE A 98 20.14 11.88 -0.52
C ILE A 98 20.64 13.16 -1.21
N THR A 99 21.15 14.09 -0.41
CA THR A 99 21.79 15.33 -0.85
C THR A 99 22.76 15.82 0.22
N GLU A 100 23.47 16.92 -0.01
CA GLU A 100 24.43 17.46 0.95
C GLU A 100 23.77 17.71 2.32
N GLY A 101 24.22 16.99 3.34
CA GLY A 101 23.72 17.10 4.72
C GLY A 101 22.41 16.37 4.98
N LEU A 102 21.91 15.55 4.05
CA LEU A 102 20.73 14.71 4.24
C LEU A 102 21.05 13.26 3.83
N ASP A 103 21.04 12.36 4.80
CA ASP A 103 21.39 10.95 4.62
C ASP A 103 20.17 10.07 4.92
N ALA A 104 20.09 8.89 4.29
CA ALA A 104 19.13 7.85 4.64
C ALA A 104 19.83 6.53 4.98
N ARG A 105 19.18 5.72 5.82
CA ARG A 105 19.61 4.35 6.13
C ARG A 105 18.39 3.45 6.35
N ILE A 106 18.60 2.16 6.05
CA ILE A 106 17.58 1.12 6.25
C ILE A 106 17.90 0.35 7.54
N GLU A 107 16.90 0.22 8.41
CA GLU A 107 17.01 -0.43 9.72
C GLU A 107 15.87 -1.43 9.95
N ASP A 108 16.03 -2.27 10.98
CA ASP A 108 14.99 -3.17 11.49
C ASP A 108 14.29 -4.00 10.41
N VAL A 109 15.08 -4.54 9.46
CA VAL A 109 14.55 -5.35 8.38
C VAL A 109 14.13 -6.72 8.91
N GLU A 110 12.83 -6.97 8.93
CA GLU A 110 12.21 -8.14 9.55
C GLU A 110 11.20 -8.81 8.60
N ALA A 111 11.20 -10.14 8.59
CA ALA A 111 10.13 -10.90 7.97
C ALA A 111 8.86 -10.84 8.82
N VAL A 112 7.74 -10.43 8.21
CA VAL A 112 6.42 -10.37 8.85
C VAL A 112 5.36 -11.01 7.97
N GLU A 113 4.20 -11.31 8.54
CA GLU A 113 3.00 -11.62 7.77
C GLU A 113 2.21 -10.33 7.57
N GLY A 114 2.19 -9.81 6.35
CA GLY A 114 1.45 -8.59 6.01
C GLY A 114 -0.05 -8.84 6.02
N GLU A 115 -0.82 -7.85 6.47
CA GLU A 115 -2.27 -7.94 6.56
C GLU A 115 -2.94 -6.94 5.61
N ALA A 116 -3.84 -7.43 4.76
CA ALA A 116 -4.70 -6.59 3.96
C ALA A 116 -5.72 -5.82 4.84
N GLN A 117 -5.86 -4.54 4.57
CA GLN A 117 -6.80 -3.60 5.18
C GLN A 117 -7.68 -2.89 4.13
N GLY A 118 -7.17 -2.73 2.90
CA GLY A 118 -7.83 -2.01 1.81
C GLY A 118 -8.29 -2.90 0.64
N PRO A 119 -9.22 -2.42 -0.20
CA PRO A 119 -9.52 -3.06 -1.47
C PRO A 119 -8.28 -3.18 -2.35
N GLY A 120 -8.04 -4.37 -2.89
CA GLY A 120 -6.87 -4.66 -3.72
C GLY A 120 -5.62 -5.05 -2.93
N GLU A 121 -5.62 -4.91 -1.60
CA GLU A 121 -4.55 -5.47 -0.77
C GLU A 121 -4.71 -6.99 -0.58
N VAL A 122 -3.58 -7.69 -0.51
CA VAL A 122 -3.53 -9.15 -0.29
C VAL A 122 -2.59 -9.43 0.88
N SER A 123 -3.06 -10.18 1.87
CA SER A 123 -2.22 -10.65 2.98
C SER A 123 -1.21 -11.69 2.51
N GLY A 124 -0.02 -11.70 3.11
CA GLY A 124 1.01 -12.68 2.76
C GLY A 124 2.40 -12.33 3.30
N PRO A 125 3.42 -13.15 2.95
CA PRO A 125 4.79 -12.90 3.33
C PRO A 125 5.25 -11.50 2.94
N SER A 126 5.71 -10.74 3.93
CA SER A 126 6.12 -9.36 3.76
C SER A 126 7.46 -9.09 4.47
N ILE A 127 8.05 -7.95 4.16
CA ILE A 127 9.17 -7.37 4.90
C ILE A 127 8.69 -6.09 5.55
N ARG A 128 9.04 -5.91 6.82
CA ARG A 128 8.94 -4.64 7.53
C ARG A 128 10.34 -4.06 7.71
N PHE A 129 10.50 -2.76 7.50
CA PHE A 129 11.76 -2.07 7.74
C PHE A 129 11.50 -0.61 8.11
N SER A 130 12.50 -0.01 8.73
CA SER A 130 12.56 1.41 9.05
C SER A 130 13.42 2.12 7.99
N VAL A 131 12.91 3.23 7.45
CA VAL A 131 13.74 4.22 6.73
C VAL A 131 14.00 5.34 7.71
N VAL A 132 15.28 5.60 8.00
CA VAL A 132 15.70 6.71 8.85
C VAL A 132 16.39 7.75 7.98
N ILE A 133 15.86 8.97 7.99
CA ILE A 133 16.45 10.14 7.33
C ILE A 133 17.08 11.02 8.39
N SER A 134 18.39 11.22 8.29
CA SER A 134 19.20 12.05 9.19
C SER A 134 19.46 13.41 8.58
N ASN A 135 19.09 14.48 9.28
CA ASN A 135 19.30 15.85 8.83
C ASN A 135 20.52 16.47 9.49
N GLY A 136 21.66 16.39 8.82
CA GLY A 136 22.91 17.06 9.21
C GLY A 136 22.99 18.53 8.78
N THR A 137 21.95 19.08 8.13
CA THR A 137 21.92 20.49 7.72
C THR A 137 21.71 21.43 8.91
N GLY A 138 21.85 22.73 8.68
CA GLY A 138 21.59 23.77 9.68
C GLY A 138 20.13 24.20 9.81
N GLU A 139 19.22 23.62 9.03
CA GLU A 139 17.82 24.06 8.93
C GLU A 139 16.84 22.88 9.00
N THR A 140 15.56 23.16 9.25
CA THR A 140 14.50 22.15 9.18
C THR A 140 14.26 21.75 7.74
N VAL A 141 14.23 20.45 7.46
CA VAL A 141 13.96 19.88 6.14
C VAL A 141 12.49 19.42 6.04
N ASP A 142 11.86 19.70 4.89
CA ASP A 142 10.51 19.23 4.56
C ASP A 142 10.58 17.85 3.90
N LEU A 143 9.86 16.87 4.45
CA LEU A 143 9.82 15.48 3.99
C LEU A 143 8.47 15.11 3.36
N ARG A 144 7.55 16.06 3.14
CA ARG A 144 6.19 15.76 2.61
C ARG A 144 6.22 15.13 1.22
N SER A 145 7.23 15.42 0.43
CA SER A 145 7.40 14.87 -0.91
C SER A 145 8.12 13.52 -0.90
N ALA A 146 8.64 13.07 0.25
CA ALA A 146 9.41 11.85 0.32
C ALA A 146 8.51 10.61 0.11
N VAL A 147 8.86 9.78 -0.87
CA VAL A 147 8.18 8.55 -1.22
C VAL A 147 9.17 7.39 -1.13
N VAL A 148 8.69 6.25 -0.63
CA VAL A 148 9.45 5.01 -0.60
C VAL A 148 8.76 4.00 -1.50
N THR A 149 9.49 3.48 -2.48
CA THR A 149 9.05 2.38 -3.35
C THR A 149 9.96 1.19 -3.20
N VAL A 150 9.43 0.00 -3.47
CA VAL A 150 10.20 -1.24 -3.35
C VAL A 150 9.93 -2.12 -4.56
N ASP A 151 11.00 -2.65 -5.15
CA ASP A 151 10.98 -3.64 -6.21
C ASP A 151 11.84 -4.84 -5.80
N TYR A 152 11.56 -6.02 -6.34
CA TYR A 152 12.34 -7.23 -6.03
C TYR A 152 12.60 -8.10 -7.27
N GLY A 153 13.60 -8.97 -7.13
CA GLY A 153 14.03 -9.87 -8.19
C GLY A 153 14.75 -9.17 -9.34
N ALA A 154 15.29 -9.98 -10.25
CA ALA A 154 16.03 -9.47 -11.41
C ALA A 154 15.13 -8.68 -12.38
N ASP A 155 13.83 -9.01 -12.42
CA ASP A 155 12.84 -8.38 -13.28
C ASP A 155 12.27 -7.07 -12.69
N ARG A 156 12.74 -6.64 -11.51
CA ARG A 156 12.29 -5.41 -10.81
C ARG A 156 10.76 -5.41 -10.64
N THR A 157 10.23 -6.50 -10.09
CA THR A 157 8.80 -6.63 -9.85
C THR A 157 8.39 -5.67 -8.72
N PRO A 158 7.41 -4.78 -8.93
CA PRO A 158 6.96 -3.86 -7.89
C PRO A 158 6.34 -4.58 -6.71
N ALA A 159 6.77 -4.23 -5.51
CA ALA A 159 6.19 -4.73 -4.27
C ALA A 159 4.95 -3.93 -3.87
N LEU A 160 3.93 -4.65 -3.41
CA LEU A 160 2.72 -4.03 -2.87
C LEU A 160 2.99 -3.53 -1.44
N GLN A 161 2.82 -2.23 -1.19
CA GLN A 161 2.87 -1.67 0.16
C GLN A 161 1.62 -2.07 0.97
N LEU A 162 1.82 -2.42 2.24
CA LEU A 162 0.77 -2.69 3.22
C LEU A 162 0.94 -1.77 4.44
N TYR A 163 -0.15 -1.55 5.19
CA TYR A 163 -0.15 -0.71 6.40
C TYR A 163 -0.10 -1.50 7.70
N LYS A 164 -0.19 -2.83 7.62
CA LYS A 164 -0.15 -3.73 8.77
C LYS A 164 0.80 -4.91 8.50
N PRO A 165 1.54 -5.36 9.53
CA PRO A 165 1.54 -4.88 10.90
C PRO A 165 2.52 -3.72 11.15
N GLY A 166 2.06 -2.67 11.83
CA GLY A 166 2.93 -1.67 12.44
C GLY A 166 3.62 -0.70 11.48
N ALA A 167 3.09 -0.49 10.27
CA ALA A 167 3.56 0.60 9.42
C ALA A 167 3.29 1.95 10.11
N SER A 168 4.22 2.88 9.93
CA SER A 168 4.13 4.26 10.42
C SER A 168 4.62 5.19 9.30
N PRO A 169 3.86 6.22 8.92
CA PRO A 169 4.30 7.13 7.86
C PRO A 169 5.55 7.91 8.28
N MET A 170 6.33 8.33 7.29
CA MET A 170 7.43 9.28 7.50
C MET A 170 6.89 10.59 8.08
N PRO A 171 7.51 11.16 9.14
CA PRO A 171 7.22 12.51 9.59
C PRO A 171 7.34 13.52 8.44
N THR A 172 6.47 14.52 8.42
CA THR A 172 6.47 15.53 7.34
C THR A 172 7.66 16.48 7.37
N THR A 173 8.44 16.50 8.44
CA THR A 173 9.62 17.37 8.60
C THR A 173 10.64 16.73 9.53
N VAL A 174 11.90 17.11 9.41
CA VAL A 174 12.99 16.74 10.34
C VAL A 174 13.78 17.99 10.72
N LEU A 175 14.02 18.21 12.02
CA LEU A 175 14.78 19.38 12.50
C LEU A 175 16.28 19.22 12.20
N ALA A 176 17.01 20.32 12.25
CA ALA A 176 18.46 20.31 12.13
C ALA A 176 19.10 19.46 13.24
N GLY A 177 19.92 18.49 12.87
CA GLY A 177 20.59 17.55 13.76
C GLY A 177 19.74 16.37 14.25
N ASP A 178 18.48 16.27 13.81
CA ASP A 178 17.56 15.20 14.22
C ASP A 178 17.39 14.13 13.12
N ASP A 179 16.77 13.02 13.51
CA ASP A 179 16.36 11.92 12.62
C ASP A 179 14.83 11.90 12.48
N ALA A 180 14.35 11.57 11.29
CA ALA A 180 12.95 11.18 11.05
C ALA A 180 12.88 9.72 10.60
N THR A 181 11.91 8.99 11.15
CA THR A 181 11.75 7.55 10.90
C THR A 181 10.37 7.23 10.35
N GLY A 182 10.33 6.59 9.18
CA GLY A 182 9.13 5.92 8.66
C GLY A 182 9.29 4.40 8.73
N VAL A 183 8.21 3.68 9.03
CA VAL A 183 8.19 2.22 9.08
C VAL A 183 7.27 1.72 7.97
N TYR A 184 7.81 0.87 7.10
CA TYR A 184 7.16 0.41 5.88
C TYR A 184 6.99 -1.09 5.89
N VAL A 185 5.89 -1.57 5.31
CA VAL A 185 5.65 -3.00 5.09
C VAL A 185 5.40 -3.22 3.61
N PHE A 186 6.15 -4.11 2.98
CA PHE A 186 6.00 -4.46 1.58
C PHE A 186 5.88 -5.97 1.39
N SER A 187 4.91 -6.39 0.59
CA SER A 187 4.67 -7.80 0.25
C SER A 187 5.74 -8.28 -0.72
N ILE A 188 6.56 -9.23 -0.28
CA ILE A 188 7.65 -9.82 -1.06
C ILE A 188 7.67 -11.33 -0.79
N PRO A 189 7.44 -12.19 -1.81
CA PRO A 189 7.54 -13.64 -1.69
C PRO A 189 8.88 -14.07 -1.10
N LYS A 190 8.87 -15.10 -0.24
CA LYS A 190 10.07 -15.50 0.52
C LYS A 190 11.25 -15.91 -0.38
N ASP A 191 10.93 -16.52 -1.51
CA ASP A 191 11.85 -17.00 -2.53
C ASP A 191 12.39 -15.90 -3.46
N GLU A 192 11.88 -14.67 -3.36
CA GLU A 192 12.30 -13.54 -4.20
C GLU A 192 13.01 -12.43 -3.41
N ARG A 193 13.42 -12.72 -2.16
CA ARG A 193 14.10 -11.78 -1.24
C ARG A 193 15.61 -11.70 -1.41
N ASP A 194 16.15 -12.37 -2.42
CA ASP A 194 17.60 -12.41 -2.68
C ASP A 194 18.15 -11.06 -3.17
N ILE A 195 17.33 -10.31 -3.90
CA ILE A 195 17.64 -8.95 -4.31
C ILE A 195 16.37 -8.12 -4.19
N VAL A 196 16.40 -7.17 -3.24
CA VAL A 196 15.34 -6.20 -3.02
C VAL A 196 15.94 -4.81 -3.19
N HIS A 197 15.22 -3.97 -3.90
CA HIS A 197 15.56 -2.58 -4.19
C HIS A 197 14.58 -1.68 -3.46
N ILE A 198 15.09 -0.80 -2.60
CA ILE A 198 14.32 0.17 -1.84
C ILE A 198 14.74 1.54 -2.32
N THR A 199 13.83 2.27 -2.96
CA THR A 199 14.10 3.61 -3.47
C THR A 199 13.47 4.64 -2.56
N VAL A 200 14.28 5.62 -2.15
CA VAL A 200 13.86 6.80 -1.42
C VAL A 200 13.92 7.98 -2.38
N ASP A 201 12.75 8.39 -2.86
CA ASP A 201 12.57 9.57 -3.70
C ASP A 201 12.18 10.75 -2.81
N TYR A 202 13.12 11.64 -2.56
CA TYR A 202 12.94 12.76 -1.63
C TYR A 202 12.24 13.97 -2.29
N SER A 203 12.64 14.31 -3.51
CA SER A 203 12.08 15.43 -4.27
C SER A 203 12.41 15.28 -5.75
N VAL A 204 11.60 15.90 -6.61
CA VAL A 204 11.78 15.85 -8.08
C VAL A 204 13.07 16.50 -8.58
N ASP A 205 13.74 17.32 -7.75
CA ASP A 205 14.98 18.02 -8.09
C ASP A 205 16.23 17.25 -7.62
N VAL A 206 16.05 16.14 -6.90
CA VAL A 206 17.11 15.32 -6.34
C VAL A 206 16.98 13.90 -6.91
N PRO A 207 18.03 13.33 -7.53
CA PRO A 207 17.99 11.95 -7.99
C PRO A 207 17.58 10.99 -6.87
N PRO A 208 16.71 10.00 -7.12
CA PRO A 208 16.31 9.04 -6.11
C PRO A 208 17.50 8.26 -5.56
N LEU A 209 17.50 8.03 -4.24
CA LEU A 209 18.48 7.19 -3.57
C LEU A 209 17.98 5.76 -3.53
N GLU A 210 18.70 4.84 -4.18
CA GLU A 210 18.36 3.43 -4.19
C GLU A 210 19.26 2.61 -3.25
N PHE A 211 18.65 1.76 -2.44
CA PHE A 211 19.31 0.71 -1.67
C PHE A 211 19.03 -0.66 -2.28
N ALA A 212 20.03 -1.53 -2.35
CA ALA A 212 19.87 -2.89 -2.85
C ALA A 212 20.51 -3.93 -1.92
N GLY A 213 19.86 -5.09 -1.79
CA GLY A 213 20.44 -6.23 -1.07
C GLY A 213 19.45 -7.35 -0.78
N ARG A 214 19.98 -8.44 -0.20
CA ARG A 214 19.16 -9.53 0.33
C ARG A 214 18.48 -9.08 1.63
N VAL A 215 17.24 -9.52 1.82
CA VAL A 215 16.47 -9.33 3.06
C VAL A 215 16.00 -10.68 3.64
N PRO A 216 15.61 -10.75 4.92
CA PRO A 216 15.26 -12.00 5.61
C PRO A 216 14.00 -12.71 5.12
#